data_AF-A0AAD7E990-F1
#
_entry.id   AF-A0AAD7E990-F1
#
_cell.length_a   1.000
_cell.length_b   1.000
_cell.length_c   1.000
_cell.angle_alpha   90.00
_cell.angle_beta   90.00
_cell.angle_gamma   90.00
#
_symmetry.space_group_name_H-M   'P 1'
#
loop_
_entity.id
_entity.type
_entity.pdbx_description
1 polymer ?
#
loop_
_entity_poly.entity_id
_entity_poly.type
_entity_poly.pdbx_seq_one_letter_code
_entity_poly.pdbx_strand_id
1 'polypeptide(L)'
;PDPSPFFPAELEREIFEMAALFHPETIFSLVLVCRRVYEWTDGIRYRTVTSNGAGWSFPVYGFWQAIQSNSNPASFFQHHVENFFFSHGLVDPKNLRKTLAACSGIQDLVLYVSMGFSGSLLPILAAMKLRRLGFDWPFLFIYTVHPHQPMFSSLTHL
;
A
#
# COMPACT_ATOMS: atom_id res chain seq x y z
N PRO A 1 -32.64 -5.21 -37.30
CA PRO A 1 -31.27 -5.35 -36.74
C PRO A 1 -31.32 -6.22 -35.49
N ASP A 2 -30.76 -7.43 -35.58
CA ASP A 2 -30.62 -8.32 -34.43
C ASP A 2 -29.68 -7.64 -33.41
N PRO A 3 -30.06 -7.48 -32.14
CA PRO A 3 -29.15 -6.92 -31.15
C PRO A 3 -27.98 -7.88 -31.00
N SER A 4 -26.82 -7.47 -31.52
CA SER A 4 -25.56 -8.18 -31.34
C SER A 4 -25.38 -8.52 -29.85
N PRO A 5 -25.01 -9.77 -29.49
CA PRO A 5 -24.82 -10.13 -28.10
C PRO A 5 -23.80 -9.19 -27.45
N PHE A 6 -24.21 -8.51 -26.37
CA PHE A 6 -23.36 -7.62 -25.60
C PHE A 6 -22.83 -8.35 -24.37
N PHE A 7 -21.53 -8.22 -24.11
CA PHE A 7 -20.92 -8.79 -22.92
C PHE A 7 -21.24 -7.90 -21.70
N PRO A 8 -21.88 -8.43 -20.63
CA PRO A 8 -22.26 -7.63 -19.47
C PRO A 8 -21.05 -6.92 -18.82
N ALA A 9 -21.23 -5.65 -18.46
CA ALA A 9 -20.15 -4.82 -17.94
C ALA A 9 -19.62 -5.32 -16.59
N GLU A 10 -20.50 -5.93 -15.79
CA GLU A 10 -20.17 -6.51 -14.49
C GLU A 10 -19.23 -7.72 -14.65
N LEU A 11 -19.50 -8.58 -15.63
CA LEU A 11 -18.65 -9.73 -15.96
C LEU A 11 -17.33 -9.28 -16.57
N GLU A 12 -17.35 -8.24 -17.41
CA GLU A 12 -16.13 -7.64 -17.95
C GLU A 12 -15.22 -7.14 -16.83
N ARG A 13 -15.80 -6.37 -15.90
CA ARG A 13 -15.10 -5.88 -14.72
C ARG A 13 -14.51 -7.01 -13.90
N GLU A 14 -15.31 -8.03 -13.57
CA GLU A 14 -14.84 -9.18 -12.78
C GLU A 14 -13.65 -9.88 -13.46
N ILE A 15 -13.70 -10.10 -14.78
CA ILE A 15 -12.60 -10.71 -15.53
C ILE A 15 -11.33 -9.86 -15.43
N PHE A 16 -11.43 -8.54 -15.63
CA PHE A 16 -10.26 -7.66 -15.59
C PHE A 16 -9.69 -7.50 -14.17
N GLU A 17 -10.53 -7.39 -13.15
CA GLU A 17 -10.09 -7.33 -11.75
C GLU A 17 -9.42 -8.64 -11.33
N MET A 18 -9.98 -9.80 -11.71
CA MET A 18 -9.38 -11.11 -11.45
C MET A 18 -8.05 -11.27 -12.18
N ALA A 19 -7.98 -10.91 -13.46
CA ALA A 19 -6.73 -10.94 -14.22
C ALA A 19 -5.65 -10.08 -13.55
N ALA A 20 -5.99 -8.86 -13.13
CA ALA A 20 -5.09 -7.97 -12.40
C ALA A 20 -4.62 -8.56 -11.06
N LEU A 21 -5.52 -9.22 -10.31
CA LEU A 21 -5.21 -9.80 -9.00
C LEU A 21 -4.32 -11.05 -9.09
N PHE A 22 -4.60 -11.96 -10.03
CA PHE A 22 -3.87 -13.22 -10.18
C PHE A 22 -2.62 -13.10 -11.05
N HIS A 23 -2.55 -12.09 -11.92
CA HIS A 23 -1.43 -11.81 -12.81
C HIS A 23 -0.99 -10.33 -12.72
N PRO A 24 -0.42 -9.87 -11.59
CA PRO A 24 -0.07 -8.47 -11.37
C PRO A 24 0.87 -7.88 -12.44
N GLU A 25 1.70 -8.71 -13.07
CA GLU A 25 2.59 -8.33 -14.18
C GLU A 25 1.83 -7.80 -15.40
N THR A 26 0.57 -8.21 -15.57
CA THR A 26 -0.28 -7.81 -16.70
C THR A 26 -0.98 -6.47 -16.47
N ILE A 27 -1.03 -5.96 -15.23
CA ILE A 27 -1.79 -4.75 -14.88
C ILE A 27 -1.43 -3.57 -15.80
N PHE A 28 -0.14 -3.37 -16.10
CA PHE A 28 0.31 -2.29 -16.97
C PHE A 28 -0.21 -2.41 -18.41
N SER A 29 -0.50 -3.62 -18.88
CA SER A 29 -1.16 -3.85 -20.17
C SER A 29 -2.67 -3.70 -20.05
N LEU A 30 -3.28 -4.17 -18.97
CA LEU A 30 -4.72 -4.08 -18.74
C LEU A 30 -5.20 -2.62 -18.70
N VAL A 31 -4.47 -1.74 -18.00
CA VAL A 31 -4.80 -0.31 -17.91
C VAL A 31 -4.78 0.42 -19.27
N LEU A 32 -4.19 -0.18 -20.30
CA LEU A 32 -4.12 0.40 -21.66
C LEU A 32 -5.27 -0.07 -22.57
N VAL A 33 -6.08 -1.04 -22.16
CA VAL A 33 -7.14 -1.62 -23.00
C VAL A 33 -8.20 -0.58 -23.33
N CYS A 34 -8.79 0.05 -22.31
CA CYS A 34 -9.72 1.17 -22.45
C CYS A 34 -9.94 1.86 -21.10
N ARG A 35 -10.64 3.01 -21.12
CA ARG A 35 -10.86 3.85 -19.93
C ARG A 35 -11.57 3.13 -18.78
N ARG A 36 -12.60 2.33 -19.04
CA ARG A 36 -13.32 1.60 -17.97
C ARG A 36 -12.42 0.56 -17.30
N VAL A 37 -11.58 -0.12 -18.07
CA VAL A 37 -10.62 -1.11 -17.54
C VAL A 37 -9.55 -0.41 -16.71
N TYR A 38 -9.07 0.76 -17.16
CA TYR A 38 -8.22 1.61 -16.33
C TYR A 38 -8.88 1.91 -14.99
N GLU A 39 -10.12 2.40 -14.97
CA GLU A 39 -10.83 2.74 -13.73
C GLU A 39 -11.04 1.53 -12.79
N TRP A 40 -11.24 0.33 -13.32
CA TRP A 40 -11.38 -0.90 -12.53
C TRP A 40 -10.05 -1.43 -11.99
N THR A 41 -8.97 -1.33 -12.77
CA THR A 41 -7.70 -2.01 -12.46
C THR A 41 -6.63 -1.10 -11.87
N ASP A 42 -6.71 0.22 -12.06
CA ASP A 42 -5.66 1.14 -11.63
C ASP A 42 -5.44 1.12 -10.11
N GLY A 43 -6.51 0.96 -9.33
CA GLY A 43 -6.43 0.82 -7.88
C GLY A 43 -5.73 -0.46 -7.43
N ILE A 44 -5.88 -1.56 -8.17
CA ILE A 44 -5.31 -2.87 -7.82
C ILE A 44 -3.78 -2.83 -7.82
N ARG A 45 -3.18 -2.01 -8.69
CA ARG A 45 -1.72 -1.85 -8.77
C ARG A 45 -1.10 -1.29 -7.49
N TYR A 46 -1.90 -0.57 -6.68
CA TYR A 46 -1.46 0.04 -5.43
C TYR A 46 -1.78 -0.82 -4.21
N ARG A 47 -2.48 -1.94 -4.38
CA ARG A 47 -2.94 -2.82 -3.28
C ARG A 47 -1.81 -3.25 -2.36
N THR A 48 -0.68 -3.60 -2.95
CA THR A 48 0.49 -4.07 -2.22
C THR A 48 1.71 -3.25 -2.65
N VAL A 49 2.21 -2.43 -1.74
CA VAL A 49 3.44 -1.65 -1.94
C VAL A 49 4.57 -2.40 -1.25
N THR A 50 5.60 -2.76 -2.02
CA THR A 50 6.78 -3.45 -1.48
C THR A 50 8.07 -2.72 -1.82
N SER A 51 9.00 -2.59 -0.87
CA SER A 51 10.40 -2.26 -1.14
C SER A 51 11.22 -3.55 -1.19
N ASN A 52 11.11 -4.32 -2.27
CA ASN A 52 11.90 -5.54 -2.42
C ASN A 52 13.14 -5.26 -3.28
N GLY A 53 14.32 -5.24 -2.65
CA GLY A 53 15.61 -5.16 -3.32
C GLY A 53 16.70 -4.52 -2.48
N ALA A 54 17.93 -5.04 -2.57
CA ALA A 54 19.12 -4.31 -2.13
C ALA A 54 19.35 -3.14 -3.11
N GLY A 55 18.80 -1.97 -2.80
CA GLY A 55 18.87 -0.76 -3.63
C GLY A 55 17.50 -0.10 -3.79
N TRP A 56 17.48 1.10 -4.38
CA TRP A 56 16.25 1.79 -4.74
C TRP A 56 15.55 1.00 -5.85
N SER A 57 14.81 -0.05 -5.50
CA SER A 57 13.92 -0.70 -6.46
C SER A 57 12.98 0.38 -6.99
N PHE A 58 13.01 0.61 -8.30
CA PHE A 58 12.18 1.57 -9.05
C PHE A 58 10.70 1.67 -8.60
N PRO A 59 10.03 0.57 -8.16
CA PRO A 59 8.63 0.62 -7.74
C PRO A 59 8.31 1.58 -6.58
N VAL A 60 9.17 1.65 -5.55
CA VAL A 60 8.90 2.51 -4.37
C VAL A 60 9.09 3.98 -4.70
N TYR A 61 10.08 4.30 -5.52
CA TYR A 61 10.33 5.67 -5.95
C TYR A 61 9.18 6.19 -6.82
N GLY A 62 8.70 5.38 -7.77
CA GLY A 62 7.51 5.71 -8.57
C GLY A 62 6.26 5.89 -7.70
N PHE A 63 6.10 5.07 -6.66
CA PHE A 63 5.01 5.23 -5.69
C PHE A 63 5.10 6.55 -4.91
N TRP A 64 6.28 6.93 -4.42
CA TRP A 64 6.46 8.23 -3.76
C TRP A 64 6.25 9.40 -4.70
N GLN A 65 6.71 9.30 -5.94
CA GLN A 65 6.41 10.31 -6.94
C GLN A 65 4.91 10.44 -7.15
N ALA A 66 4.16 9.33 -7.21
CA ALA A 66 2.70 9.37 -7.34
C ALA A 66 2.01 10.04 -6.14
N ILE A 67 2.52 9.82 -4.91
CA ILE A 67 2.04 10.52 -3.72
C ILE A 67 2.38 12.01 -3.79
N GLN A 68 3.58 12.36 -4.25
CA GLN A 68 4.10 13.74 -4.25
C GLN A 68 3.58 14.58 -5.42
N SER A 69 3.25 13.97 -6.56
CA SER A 69 2.80 14.67 -7.76
C SER A 69 1.39 15.23 -7.62
N ASN A 70 0.65 14.83 -6.57
CA ASN A 70 -0.77 15.13 -6.38
C ASN A 70 -1.65 14.71 -7.56
N SER A 71 -1.16 13.78 -8.40
CA SER A 71 -1.93 13.25 -9.54
C SER A 71 -3.14 12.44 -9.06
N ASN A 72 -3.03 11.83 -7.88
CA ASN A 72 -4.12 11.16 -7.20
C ASN A 72 -4.38 11.85 -5.84
N PRO A 73 -5.65 12.00 -5.42
CA PRO A 73 -5.97 12.53 -4.10
C PRO A 73 -5.51 11.57 -2.99
N ALA A 74 -5.28 12.07 -1.78
CA ALA A 74 -4.91 11.22 -0.63
C ALA A 74 -5.96 10.11 -0.36
N SER A 75 -7.25 10.41 -0.60
CA SER A 75 -8.33 9.44 -0.48
C SER A 75 -8.15 8.25 -1.43
N PHE A 76 -7.53 8.41 -2.60
CA PHE A 76 -7.26 7.30 -3.51
C PHE A 76 -6.33 6.27 -2.87
N PHE A 77 -5.19 6.73 -2.33
CA PHE A 77 -4.24 5.84 -1.67
C PHE A 77 -4.81 5.21 -0.40
N GLN A 78 -5.62 5.95 0.35
CA GLN A 78 -6.34 5.42 1.51
C GLN A 78 -7.26 4.25 1.15
N HIS A 79 -7.94 4.28 -0.01
CA HIS A 79 -8.85 3.20 -0.40
C HIS A 79 -8.15 2.03 -1.10
N HIS A 80 -7.02 2.28 -1.74
CA HIS A 80 -6.37 1.28 -2.60
C HIS A 80 -5.12 0.65 -2.00
N VAL A 81 -4.46 1.26 -1.01
CA VAL A 81 -3.25 0.68 -0.40
C VAL A 81 -3.62 -0.11 0.86
N GLU A 82 -3.54 -1.43 0.77
CA GLU A 82 -3.90 -2.35 1.88
C GLU A 82 -2.66 -2.92 2.57
N ASN A 83 -1.64 -3.27 1.79
CA ASN A 83 -0.44 -3.94 2.27
C ASN A 83 0.77 -3.05 2.00
N PHE A 84 1.53 -2.74 3.05
CA PHE A 84 2.75 -1.96 2.95
C PHE A 84 3.90 -2.74 3.56
N PHE A 85 4.75 -3.28 2.70
CA PHE A 85 5.95 -4.01 3.09
C PHE A 85 7.17 -3.17 2.77
N PHE A 86 7.97 -2.92 3.79
CA PHE A 86 9.15 -2.12 3.65
C PHE A 86 10.33 -2.80 4.31
N SER A 87 11.25 -3.25 3.48
CA SER A 87 12.47 -3.94 3.90
C SER A 87 13.69 -3.20 3.39
N HIS A 88 14.66 -3.00 4.29
CA HIS A 88 16.04 -2.58 4.04
C HIS A 88 16.21 -1.41 3.04
N GLY A 89 16.38 -0.18 3.55
CA GLY A 89 16.75 0.97 2.73
C GLY A 89 17.03 2.25 3.55
N LEU A 90 17.84 3.15 2.99
CA LEU A 90 18.01 4.51 3.51
C LEU A 90 16.79 5.33 3.13
N VAL A 91 15.76 5.30 3.97
CA VAL A 91 14.56 6.08 3.70
C VAL A 91 14.43 7.20 4.67
N ASP A 92 14.34 8.40 4.08
CA ASP A 92 14.06 9.61 4.81
C ASP A 92 12.79 9.40 5.65
N PRO A 93 12.88 9.47 6.99
CA PRO A 93 11.74 9.34 7.88
C PRO A 93 10.59 10.29 7.52
N LYS A 94 10.88 11.44 6.91
CA LYS A 94 9.86 12.38 6.43
C LYS A 94 9.03 11.79 5.28
N ASN A 95 9.65 11.07 4.34
CA ASN A 95 8.96 10.43 3.24
C ASN A 95 8.13 9.25 3.72
N LEU A 96 8.65 8.45 4.64
CA LEU A 96 7.89 7.37 5.28
C LEU A 96 6.66 7.93 6.02
N ARG A 97 6.83 9.00 6.80
CA ARG A 97 5.73 9.66 7.51
C ARG A 97 4.64 10.15 6.56
N LYS A 98 5.03 10.84 5.48
CA LYS A 98 4.07 11.32 4.44
C LYS A 98 3.35 10.15 3.78
N THR A 99 4.07 9.07 3.49
CA THR A 99 3.51 7.87 2.87
C THR A 99 2.45 7.23 3.75
N LEU A 100 2.79 6.98 5.02
CA LEU A 100 1.86 6.40 5.98
C LEU A 100 0.66 7.32 6.22
N ALA A 101 0.85 8.64 6.25
CA ALA A 101 -0.26 9.59 6.39
C ALA A 101 -1.23 9.57 5.18
N ALA A 102 -0.71 9.40 3.96
CA ALA A 102 -1.53 9.28 2.74
C ALA A 102 -2.24 7.91 2.64
N CYS A 103 -1.65 6.87 3.22
CA CYS A 103 -2.12 5.48 3.13
C CYS A 103 -2.75 5.03 4.46
N SER A 104 -3.69 5.80 5.01
CA SER A 104 -4.30 5.50 6.31
C SER A 104 -5.17 4.23 6.33
N GLY A 105 -5.49 3.67 5.15
CA GLY A 105 -6.24 2.42 5.00
C GLY A 105 -5.39 1.15 5.02
N ILE A 106 -4.07 1.25 5.26
CA ILE A 106 -3.20 0.09 5.41
C ILE A 106 -3.73 -0.84 6.51
N GLN A 107 -3.78 -2.13 6.22
CA GLN A 107 -4.19 -3.20 7.13
C GLN A 107 -3.01 -4.06 7.55
N ASP A 108 -2.10 -4.34 6.62
CA ASP A 108 -0.93 -5.18 6.86
C ASP A 108 0.34 -4.34 6.63
N LEU A 109 1.05 -4.04 7.71
CA LEU A 109 2.23 -3.18 7.70
C LEU A 109 3.46 -3.96 8.17
N VAL A 110 4.54 -3.91 7.40
CA VAL A 110 5.85 -4.43 7.80
C VAL A 110 6.91 -3.37 7.55
N LEU A 111 7.67 -2.99 8.58
CA LEU A 111 8.75 -2.02 8.46
C LEU A 111 10.06 -2.56 9.09
N TYR A 112 11.02 -2.93 8.24
CA TYR A 112 12.40 -3.21 8.65
C TYR A 112 13.27 -1.97 8.36
N VAL A 113 13.24 -1.01 9.27
CA VAL A 113 14.02 0.23 9.20
C VAL A 113 15.21 0.15 10.15
N SER A 114 16.42 0.38 9.63
CA SER A 114 17.67 0.30 10.40
C SER A 114 17.94 1.55 11.26
N MET A 115 17.18 2.62 11.06
CA MET A 115 17.29 3.85 11.83
C MET A 115 16.05 4.04 12.69
N GLY A 116 16.28 4.25 13.99
CA GLY A 116 15.29 4.18 15.06
C GLY A 116 13.92 4.75 14.72
N PHE A 117 12.90 4.02 15.15
CA PHE A 117 11.52 4.46 15.12
C PHE A 117 11.41 5.77 15.91
N SER A 118 11.41 6.91 15.22
CA SER A 118 11.15 8.17 15.91
C SER A 118 9.73 8.09 16.49
N GLY A 119 9.54 8.58 17.72
CA GLY A 119 8.21 8.67 18.35
C GLY A 119 7.17 9.41 17.50
N SER A 120 7.59 10.09 16.42
CA SER A 120 6.70 10.76 15.46
C SER A 120 5.86 9.81 14.58
N LEU A 121 6.25 8.53 14.44
CA LEU A 121 5.45 7.55 13.69
C LEU A 121 4.35 6.91 14.54
N LEU A 122 4.54 6.81 15.86
CA LEU A 122 3.57 6.17 16.76
C LEU A 122 2.16 6.76 16.66
N PRO A 123 1.95 8.10 16.64
CA PRO A 123 0.61 8.66 16.47
C PRO A 123 -0.06 8.27 15.15
N ILE A 124 0.71 8.08 14.08
CA ILE A 124 0.17 7.67 12.78
C ILE A 124 -0.25 6.20 12.84
N LEU A 125 0.63 5.33 13.37
CA LEU A 125 0.31 3.91 13.54
C LEU A 125 -0.89 3.70 14.46
N ALA A 126 -0.99 4.48 15.54
CA ALA A 126 -2.11 4.41 16.48
C ALA A 126 -3.45 4.87 15.87
N ALA A 127 -3.42 5.70 14.83
CA ALA A 127 -4.61 6.13 14.11
C ALA A 127 -5.06 5.12 13.02
N MET A 128 -4.20 4.16 12.67
CA MET A 128 -4.49 3.14 11.65
C MET A 128 -5.23 1.95 12.26
N LYS A 129 -6.06 1.29 11.44
CA LYS A 129 -6.75 0.04 11.81
C LYS A 129 -5.95 -1.18 11.36
N LEU A 130 -4.72 -1.30 11.87
CA LEU A 130 -3.81 -2.37 11.49
C LEU A 130 -4.32 -3.72 12.00
N ARG A 131 -4.27 -4.72 11.13
CA ARG A 131 -4.55 -6.14 11.40
C ARG A 131 -3.26 -6.91 11.65
N ARG A 132 -2.19 -6.59 10.92
CA ARG A 132 -0.87 -7.23 11.03
C ARG A 132 0.21 -6.16 11.07
N LEU A 133 1.18 -6.37 11.94
CA LEU A 133 2.26 -5.41 12.14
C LEU A 133 3.57 -6.14 12.36
N GLY A 134 4.51 -6.00 11.43
CA GLY A 134 5.85 -6.58 11.51
C GLY A 134 6.93 -5.51 11.63
N PHE A 135 7.88 -5.71 12.53
CA PHE A 135 9.02 -4.82 12.75
C PHE A 135 10.27 -5.56 13.17
N ASP A 136 11.42 -4.89 13.04
CA ASP A 136 12.66 -5.35 13.67
C ASP A 136 12.66 -5.00 15.17
N TRP A 137 12.51 -6.03 16.01
CA TRP A 137 12.28 -5.94 17.46
C TRP A 137 13.27 -5.06 18.25
N PRO A 138 14.59 -5.07 17.98
CA PRO A 138 15.54 -4.24 18.71
C PRO A 138 15.22 -2.74 18.63
N PHE A 139 14.58 -2.27 17.56
CA PHE A 139 14.36 -0.85 17.33
C PHE A 139 13.09 -0.28 17.97
N LEU A 140 12.12 -1.12 18.34
CA LEU A 140 10.89 -0.70 19.02
C LEU A 140 11.11 -0.44 20.52
N PHE A 141 11.91 -1.28 21.18
CA PHE A 141 12.05 -1.27 22.64
C PHE A 141 13.12 -0.32 23.17
N ILE A 142 14.04 0.14 22.31
CA ILE A 142 15.00 1.19 22.70
C ILE A 142 14.27 2.50 23.05
N TYR A 143 13.05 2.72 22.54
CA TYR A 143 12.34 4.00 22.65
C TYR A 143 10.92 3.92 23.23
N THR A 144 10.73 3.27 24.39
CA THR A 144 9.55 3.48 25.28
C THR A 144 8.19 2.91 24.83
N VAL A 145 8.12 2.05 23.82
CA VAL A 145 6.85 1.44 23.41
C VAL A 145 6.49 0.27 24.32
N HIS A 146 5.53 0.48 25.21
CA HIS A 146 4.99 -0.60 26.04
C HIS A 146 4.06 -1.52 25.23
N PRO A 147 4.15 -2.85 25.37
CA PRO A 147 3.30 -3.80 24.65
C PRO A 147 1.80 -3.67 24.98
N HIS A 148 1.45 -2.94 26.04
CA HIS A 148 0.07 -2.69 26.46
C HIS A 148 -0.56 -1.43 25.87
N GLN A 149 0.06 -0.78 24.87
CA GLN A 149 -0.56 0.37 24.24
C GLN A 149 -1.84 -0.01 23.46
N PRO A 150 -2.91 0.83 23.50
CA PRO A 150 -4.18 0.53 22.84
C PRO A 150 -4.06 0.23 21.34
N MET A 151 -3.05 0.78 20.66
CA MET A 151 -2.82 0.54 19.23
C MET A 151 -2.50 -0.92 18.90
N PHE A 152 -2.05 -1.71 19.87
CA PHE A 152 -1.76 -3.14 19.68
C PHE A 152 -2.99 -4.03 19.88
N SER A 153 -4.11 -3.49 20.36
CA SER A 153 -5.32 -4.28 20.65
C SER A 153 -5.98 -4.90 19.41
N SER A 154 -5.77 -4.31 18.22
CA SER A 154 -6.30 -4.83 16.95
C SER A 154 -5.35 -5.76 16.21
N LEU A 155 -4.13 -5.96 16.72
CA LEU A 155 -3.13 -6.78 16.05
C LEU A 155 -3.39 -8.26 16.26
N THR A 156 -3.39 -8.99 15.15
CA THR A 156 -3.49 -10.45 15.14
C THR A 156 -2.12 -11.13 15.16
N HIS A 157 -1.08 -10.42 14.70
CA HIS A 157 0.28 -10.91 14.56
C HIS A 157 1.27 -9.76 14.82
N LEU A 158 2.36 -10.06 15.53
CA LEU A 158 3.50 -9.21 15.88
C LEU A 158 4.81 -9.90 15.47
#